data_AF-A0ABD4UPN3-F1
#
_entry.id   AF-A0ABD4UPN3-F1
#
_cell.length_a   1.000
_cell.length_b   1.000
_cell.length_c   1.000
_cell.angle_alpha   90.00
_cell.angle_beta   90.00
_cell.angle_gamma   90.00
#
_symmetry.space_group_name_H-M   'P 1'
#
loop_
_entity.id
_entity.type
_entity.pdbx_description
1 polymer ?
#
loop_
_entity_poly.entity_id
_entity_poly.type
_entity_poly.pdbx_seq_one_letter_code
_entity_poly.pdbx_strand_id
1 'polypeptide(L)'
;MSDFVNFQIDDSALRTRLLQLEQAGHQKAGAMRKIAQALMLVTEDNFAAQGRPRWQALSEATIHMRVGGKKAYKKNGELTAAASRRKAGLMILQDSGQMAASVSTDHDDTSAVIGSNKEYAAIHQFGGQAGRGLKVTIPARPWLPVTADGELQSEAVEPVLNTILRHLMDAANRR
;
A
#
# COMPACT_ATOMS: atom_id res chain seq x y z
N MET A 1 19.05 -53.41 -46.66
CA MET A 1 18.12 -53.18 -45.54
C MET A 1 18.67 -52.00 -44.78
N SER A 2 17.93 -50.90 -44.72
CA SER A 2 18.34 -49.71 -43.98
C SER A 2 18.05 -49.94 -42.50
N ASP A 3 19.11 -50.15 -41.72
CA ASP A 3 19.04 -50.23 -40.26
C ASP A 3 18.79 -48.83 -39.71
N PHE A 4 17.57 -48.58 -39.23
CA PHE A 4 17.24 -47.34 -38.55
C PHE A 4 17.46 -47.49 -37.04
N VAL A 5 18.11 -46.49 -36.44
CA VAL A 5 18.21 -46.36 -34.99
C VAL A 5 16.96 -45.66 -34.47
N ASN A 6 16.24 -46.29 -33.54
CA ASN A 6 15.06 -45.72 -32.90
C ASN A 6 15.46 -45.07 -31.55
N PHE A 7 15.10 -43.81 -31.34
CA PHE A 7 15.27 -43.11 -30.06
C PHE A 7 13.90 -42.81 -29.46
N GLN A 8 13.69 -43.16 -28.19
CA GLN A 8 12.53 -42.72 -27.41
C GLN A 8 12.96 -41.60 -26.46
N ILE A 9 12.21 -40.49 -26.48
CA ILE A 9 12.37 -39.38 -25.54
C ILE A 9 11.23 -39.47 -24.54
N ASP A 10 11.54 -39.66 -23.25
CA ASP A 10 10.56 -39.56 -22.17
C ASP A 10 10.42 -38.09 -21.73
N ASP A 11 9.29 -37.46 -22.07
CA ASP A 11 8.96 -36.07 -21.75
C ASP A 11 7.88 -35.95 -20.65
N SER A 12 7.52 -37.06 -19.98
CA SER A 12 6.41 -37.14 -19.02
C SER A 12 6.55 -36.13 -17.86
N ALA A 13 7.76 -35.97 -17.34
CA ALA A 13 8.07 -34.99 -16.29
C ALA A 13 7.91 -33.54 -16.76
N LEU A 14 8.30 -33.24 -18.01
CA LEU A 14 8.15 -31.91 -18.59
C LEU A 14 6.67 -31.57 -18.78
N ARG A 15 5.89 -32.48 -19.36
CA ARG A 15 4.43 -32.31 -19.54
C ARG A 15 3.72 -32.09 -18.22
N THR A 16 4.05 -32.89 -17.21
CA THR A 16 3.47 -32.75 -15.86
C THR A 16 3.71 -31.35 -15.28
N ARG A 17 4.94 -30.84 -15.37
CA ARG A 17 5.29 -29.50 -14.86
C ARG A 17 4.59 -28.37 -15.63
N LEU A 18 4.46 -28.51 -16.96
CA LEU A 18 3.74 -27.52 -17.77
C LEU A 18 2.25 -27.46 -17.39
N LEU A 19 1.60 -28.61 -17.15
CA LEU A 19 0.22 -28.66 -16.68
C LEU A 19 0.05 -28.03 -15.28
N GLN A 20 1.01 -28.24 -14.37
CA GLN A 20 1.00 -27.59 -13.06
C GLN A 20 1.12 -26.07 -13.17
N LEU A 21 1.98 -25.57 -14.06
CA LEU A 21 2.13 -24.15 -14.33
C LEU A 21 0.87 -23.54 -14.97
N GLU A 22 0.27 -24.23 -15.94
CA GLU A 22 -1.02 -23.84 -16.53
C GLU A 22 -2.09 -23.71 -15.44
N GLN A 23 -2.22 -24.73 -14.59
CA GLN A 23 -3.19 -24.73 -13.50
C GLN A 23 -2.94 -23.59 -12.51
N ALA A 24 -1.68 -23.27 -12.21
CA ALA A 24 -1.33 -22.13 -11.35
C ALA A 24 -1.68 -20.77 -11.99
N GLY A 25 -1.64 -20.68 -13.32
CA GLY A 25 -2.15 -19.53 -14.07
C GLY A 25 -3.67 -19.34 -13.91
N HIS A 26 -4.42 -20.40 -13.67
CA HIS A 26 -5.84 -20.33 -13.35
C HIS A 26 -6.08 -20.03 -11.86
N GLN A 27 -5.39 -20.73 -10.96
CA GLN A 27 -5.57 -20.66 -9.50
C GLN A 27 -4.78 -19.50 -8.87
N LYS A 28 -5.22 -18.27 -9.09
CA LYS A 28 -4.48 -17.07 -8.69
C LYS A 28 -4.97 -16.44 -7.38
N ALA A 29 -6.17 -16.76 -6.88
CA ALA A 29 -6.70 -16.17 -5.64
C ALA A 29 -5.69 -16.16 -4.48
N GLY A 30 -4.95 -17.26 -4.28
CA GLY A 30 -3.93 -17.34 -3.23
C GLY A 30 -2.78 -16.35 -3.40
N ALA A 31 -2.34 -16.11 -4.63
CA ALA A 31 -1.32 -15.11 -4.97
C ALA A 31 -1.88 -13.69 -4.88
N MET A 32 -3.09 -13.45 -5.39
CA MET A 32 -3.76 -12.15 -5.33
C MET A 32 -4.01 -11.70 -3.89
N ARG A 33 -4.40 -12.61 -3.00
CA ARG A 33 -4.51 -12.34 -1.56
C ARG A 33 -3.19 -11.85 -0.94
N LYS A 34 -2.08 -12.49 -1.30
CA LYS A 34 -0.74 -12.13 -0.81
C LYS A 34 -0.28 -10.79 -1.39
N ILE A 35 -0.60 -10.52 -2.66
CA ILE A 35 -0.38 -9.21 -3.30
C ILE A 35 -1.16 -8.12 -2.54
N ALA A 36 -2.45 -8.32 -2.29
CA ALA A 36 -3.27 -7.41 -1.51
C ALA A 36 -2.67 -7.11 -0.12
N GLN A 37 -2.16 -8.13 0.57
CA GLN A 37 -1.46 -7.95 1.85
C GLN A 37 -0.17 -7.13 1.73
N ALA A 38 0.61 -7.33 0.66
CA ALA A 38 1.79 -6.53 0.40
C ALA A 38 1.44 -5.05 0.15
N LEU A 39 0.36 -4.78 -0.60
CA LEU A 39 -0.13 -3.42 -0.82
C LEU A 39 -0.58 -2.76 0.49
N MET A 40 -1.22 -3.51 1.39
CA MET A 40 -1.57 -3.03 2.73
C MET A 40 -0.34 -2.64 3.53
N LEU A 41 0.68 -3.50 3.57
CA LEU A 41 1.91 -3.24 4.31
C LEU A 41 2.59 -1.96 3.85
N VAL A 42 2.72 -1.77 2.53
CA VAL A 42 3.32 -0.54 1.98
C VAL A 42 2.46 0.70 2.27
N THR A 43 1.14 0.53 2.33
CA THR A 43 0.22 1.61 2.72
C THR A 43 0.41 2.02 4.19
N GLU A 44 0.52 1.05 5.09
CA GLU A 44 0.82 1.29 6.51
C GLU A 44 2.17 2.01 6.66
N ASP A 45 3.18 1.56 5.92
CA ASP A 45 4.50 2.19 5.83
C ASP A 45 4.44 3.63 5.31
N ASN A 46 3.56 3.92 4.34
CA ASN A 46 3.33 5.27 3.84
C ASN A 46 2.70 6.17 4.92
N PHE A 47 1.73 5.67 5.68
CA PHE A 47 1.19 6.40 6.82
C PHE A 47 2.29 6.68 7.87
N ALA A 48 3.07 5.65 8.24
CA ALA A 48 4.15 5.77 9.23
C ALA A 48 5.25 6.74 8.80
N ALA A 49 5.63 6.73 7.51
CA ALA A 49 6.60 7.67 6.93
C ALA A 49 6.03 9.10 6.78
N GLN A 50 4.72 9.27 6.97
CA GLN A 50 3.96 10.48 6.62
C GLN A 50 4.11 10.83 5.14
N GLY A 51 3.95 9.82 4.27
CA GLY A 51 4.00 9.91 2.81
C GLY A 51 5.34 9.50 2.20
N ARG A 52 5.26 9.02 0.95
CA ARG A 52 6.39 8.80 0.04
C ARG A 52 6.02 9.36 -1.35
N PRO A 53 6.45 10.58 -1.71
CA PRO A 53 7.28 11.50 -0.91
C PRO A 53 6.55 12.03 0.33
N ARG A 54 7.33 12.55 1.30
CA ARG A 54 6.81 13.05 2.57
C ARG A 54 5.77 14.16 2.34
N TRP A 55 4.63 14.05 3.01
CA TRP A 55 3.52 14.99 2.89
C TRP A 55 3.87 16.37 3.40
N GLN A 56 3.17 17.37 2.85
CA GLN A 56 3.23 18.73 3.34
C GLN A 56 2.84 18.79 4.83
N ALA A 57 3.65 19.49 5.61
CA ALA A 57 3.45 19.68 7.04
C ALA A 57 2.08 20.31 7.37
N LEU A 58 1.60 20.05 8.59
CA LEU A 58 0.39 20.68 9.11
C LEU A 58 0.57 22.19 9.22
N SER A 59 -0.51 22.94 9.05
CA SER A 59 -0.51 24.37 9.31
C SER A 59 -0.21 24.67 10.79
N GLU A 60 0.41 25.81 11.09
CA GLU A 60 0.65 26.25 12.46
C GLU A 60 -0.64 26.35 13.28
N ALA A 61 -1.77 26.72 12.66
CA ALA A 61 -3.07 26.74 13.31
C ALA A 61 -3.52 25.32 13.72
N THR A 62 -3.36 24.33 12.85
CA THR A 62 -3.66 22.92 13.17
C THR A 62 -2.75 22.41 14.28
N ILE A 63 -1.45 22.70 14.21
CA ILE A 63 -0.49 22.33 15.25
C ILE A 63 -0.89 22.96 16.58
N HIS A 64 -1.17 24.27 16.61
CA HIS A 64 -1.62 25.00 17.80
C HIS A 64 -2.81 24.32 18.47
N MET A 65 -3.82 23.93 17.69
CA MET A 65 -5.00 23.22 18.20
C MET A 65 -4.63 21.86 18.78
N ARG A 66 -3.83 21.05 18.07
CA ARG A 66 -3.47 19.69 18.50
C ARG A 66 -2.51 19.65 19.70
N VAL A 67 -1.73 20.69 19.94
CA VAL A 67 -0.82 20.73 21.11
C VAL A 67 -1.51 21.20 22.41
N GLY A 68 -2.75 21.68 22.34
CA GLY A 68 -3.54 22.14 23.49
C GLY A 68 -3.93 23.63 23.48
N GLY A 69 -3.81 24.30 22.33
CA GLY A 69 -4.20 25.69 22.15
C GLY A 69 -3.42 26.65 23.04
N LYS A 70 -4.09 27.68 23.57
CA LYS A 70 -3.47 28.68 24.47
C LYS A 70 -2.76 28.07 25.68
N LYS A 71 -3.29 26.97 26.23
CA LYS A 71 -2.72 26.29 27.42
C LYS A 71 -1.39 25.59 27.13
N ALA A 72 -1.03 25.42 25.86
CA ALA A 72 0.21 24.78 25.45
C ALA A 72 1.44 25.68 25.65
N TYR A 73 1.26 26.99 25.85
CA TYR A 73 2.31 27.99 25.88
C TYR A 73 2.52 28.55 27.29
N LYS A 74 3.78 28.78 27.63
CA LYS A 74 4.20 29.50 28.83
C LYS A 74 3.94 31.01 28.66
N LYS A 75 4.03 31.77 29.75
CA LYS A 75 3.90 33.24 29.73
C LYS A 75 4.90 33.94 28.81
N ASN A 76 6.06 33.32 28.55
CA ASN A 76 7.09 33.84 27.64
C ASN A 76 6.88 33.45 26.16
N GLY A 77 5.77 32.79 25.81
CA GLY A 77 5.45 32.40 24.44
C GLY A 77 6.08 31.08 23.96
N GLU A 78 6.89 30.41 24.78
CA GLU A 78 7.43 29.09 24.45
C GLU A 78 6.42 27.97 24.73
N LEU A 79 6.55 26.84 24.04
CA LEU A 79 5.79 25.63 24.38
C LEU A 79 6.19 25.08 25.75
N THR A 80 5.21 24.56 26.48
CA THR A 80 5.45 23.71 27.65
C THR A 80 6.13 22.40 27.23
N ALA A 81 6.89 21.76 28.11
CA ALA A 81 7.55 20.49 27.79
C ALA A 81 6.55 19.41 27.33
N ALA A 82 5.36 19.37 27.92
CA ALA A 82 4.28 18.48 27.49
C ALA A 82 3.78 18.81 26.07
N ALA A 83 3.61 20.09 25.74
CA ALA A 83 3.20 20.52 24.41
C ALA A 83 4.29 20.27 23.36
N SER A 84 5.57 20.48 23.69
CA SER A 84 6.69 20.14 22.81
C SER A 84 6.72 18.64 22.49
N ARG A 85 6.50 17.77 23.49
CA ARG A 85 6.37 16.32 23.28
C ARG A 85 5.18 15.97 22.39
N ARG A 86 4.01 16.59 22.60
CA ARG A 86 2.86 16.41 21.69
C ARG A 86 3.17 16.85 20.27
N LYS A 87 3.80 18.03 20.09
CA LYS A 87 4.19 18.56 18.78
C LYS A 87 5.08 17.58 18.03
N ALA A 88 6.07 16.99 18.71
CA ALA A 88 6.98 16.00 18.13
C ALA A 88 6.27 14.69 17.74
N GLY A 89 5.20 14.31 18.45
CA GLY A 89 4.42 13.11 18.17
C GLY A 89 3.23 13.29 17.22
N LEU A 90 3.04 14.47 16.62
CA LEU A 90 1.93 14.68 15.69
C LEU A 90 2.15 13.89 14.40
N MET A 91 1.23 12.97 14.13
CA MET A 91 1.16 12.25 12.86
C MET A 91 0.03 12.82 12.00
N ILE A 92 0.34 13.11 10.74
CA ILE A 92 -0.63 13.56 9.73
C ILE A 92 -1.53 12.38 9.35
N LEU A 93 -2.84 12.64 9.20
CA LEU A 93 -3.89 11.64 8.95
C LEU A 93 -4.02 10.52 10.02
N GLN A 94 -3.27 10.58 11.10
CA GLN A 94 -3.28 9.56 12.16
C GLN A 94 -3.54 10.17 13.54
N ASP A 95 -4.36 11.22 13.62
CA ASP A 95 -4.71 11.84 14.90
C ASP A 95 -5.55 10.89 15.78
N SER A 96 -6.68 10.41 15.24
CA SER A 96 -7.49 9.35 15.85
C SER A 96 -7.12 7.95 15.35
N GLY A 97 -6.23 7.84 14.36
CA GLY A 97 -5.93 6.60 13.64
C GLY A 97 -7.02 6.11 12.68
N GLN A 98 -8.21 6.73 12.67
CA GLN A 98 -9.36 6.23 11.90
C GLN A 98 -9.14 6.18 10.39
N MET A 99 -8.32 7.08 9.83
CA MET A 99 -8.02 7.04 8.40
C MET A 99 -7.16 5.83 8.06
N ALA A 100 -6.03 5.64 8.77
CA ALA A 100 -5.17 4.46 8.56
C ALA A 100 -5.95 3.16 8.82
N ALA A 101 -6.74 3.10 9.89
CA ALA A 101 -7.56 1.92 10.22
C ALA A 101 -8.72 1.67 9.25
N SER A 102 -9.07 2.62 8.38
CA SER A 102 -10.14 2.45 7.38
C SER A 102 -9.65 1.80 6.08
N VAL A 103 -8.33 1.62 5.93
CA VAL A 103 -7.79 0.96 4.75
C VAL A 103 -8.17 -0.51 4.80
N SER A 104 -8.72 -1.00 3.70
CA SER A 104 -9.12 -2.38 3.52
C SER A 104 -8.61 -2.90 2.19
N THR A 105 -8.46 -4.22 2.11
CA THR A 105 -8.10 -4.90 0.89
C THR A 105 -9.14 -5.93 0.51
N ASP A 106 -9.19 -6.25 -0.78
CA ASP A 106 -9.99 -7.33 -1.34
C ASP A 106 -9.21 -8.05 -2.44
N HIS A 107 -9.66 -9.22 -2.85
CA HIS A 107 -9.02 -10.00 -3.91
C HIS A 107 -9.96 -11.03 -4.53
N ASP A 108 -9.71 -11.32 -5.80
CA ASP A 108 -10.30 -12.45 -6.51
C ASP A 108 -9.23 -13.19 -7.34
N ASP A 109 -9.63 -14.07 -8.25
CA ASP A 109 -8.70 -14.81 -9.12
C ASP A 109 -7.99 -13.95 -10.17
N THR A 110 -8.34 -12.68 -10.30
CA THR A 110 -7.87 -11.77 -11.34
C THR A 110 -7.41 -10.42 -10.81
N SER A 111 -7.82 -10.05 -9.59
CA SER A 111 -7.61 -8.73 -9.02
C SER A 111 -7.13 -8.80 -7.57
N ALA A 112 -6.33 -7.80 -7.20
CA ALA A 112 -6.00 -7.47 -5.82
C ALA A 112 -6.28 -5.98 -5.64
N VAL A 113 -7.11 -5.65 -4.66
CA VAL A 113 -7.67 -4.31 -4.46
C VAL A 113 -7.24 -3.77 -3.10
N ILE A 114 -6.97 -2.46 -3.04
CA ILE A 114 -6.73 -1.71 -1.82
C ILE A 114 -7.45 -0.36 -1.88
N GLY A 115 -8.02 0.08 -0.77
CA GLY A 115 -8.73 1.35 -0.70
C GLY A 115 -9.22 1.67 0.70
N SER A 116 -10.09 2.67 0.81
CA SER A 116 -10.75 3.04 2.06
C SER A 116 -12.21 3.37 1.76
N ASN A 117 -13.09 3.06 2.71
CA ASN A 117 -14.51 3.41 2.65
C ASN A 117 -14.83 4.81 3.19
N LYS A 118 -13.82 5.60 3.59
CA LYS A 118 -14.03 6.98 4.05
C LYS A 118 -14.20 7.90 2.86
N GLU A 119 -15.27 8.69 2.83
CA GLU A 119 -15.52 9.71 1.79
C GLU A 119 -14.33 10.68 1.65
N TYR A 120 -13.74 11.09 2.78
CA TYR A 120 -12.59 12.00 2.80
C TYR A 120 -11.25 11.32 2.45
N ALA A 121 -11.20 10.00 2.24
CA ALA A 121 -9.98 9.31 1.84
C ALA A 121 -9.50 9.77 0.46
N ALA A 122 -10.42 9.94 -0.48
CA ALA A 122 -10.13 10.36 -1.85
C ALA A 122 -9.54 11.77 -1.89
N ILE A 123 -10.13 12.73 -1.15
CA ILE A 123 -9.60 14.10 -1.10
C ILE A 123 -8.20 14.15 -0.45
N HIS A 124 -7.88 13.22 0.45
CA HIS A 124 -6.51 13.09 0.96
C HIS A 124 -5.58 12.38 -0.01
N GLN A 125 -6.02 11.37 -0.75
CA GLN A 125 -5.19 10.71 -1.75
C GLN A 125 -4.78 11.68 -2.87
N PHE A 126 -5.75 12.42 -3.42
CA PHE A 126 -5.56 13.21 -4.64
C PHE A 126 -5.38 14.72 -4.38
N GLY A 127 -5.76 15.21 -3.19
CA GLY A 127 -5.90 16.64 -2.96
C GLY A 127 -7.11 17.22 -3.70
N GLY A 128 -7.33 18.53 -3.55
CA GLY A 128 -8.39 19.24 -4.27
C GLY A 128 -9.14 20.25 -3.41
N GLN A 129 -10.31 20.68 -3.89
CA GLN A 129 -11.16 21.62 -3.16
C GLN A 129 -12.09 20.89 -2.20
N ALA A 130 -12.30 21.46 -1.02
CA ALA A 130 -13.09 20.88 0.06
C ALA A 130 -13.77 21.96 0.92
N GLY A 131 -14.53 21.51 1.91
CA GLY A 131 -15.24 22.38 2.84
C GLY A 131 -16.49 23.02 2.24
N ARG A 132 -17.11 23.93 3.01
CA ARG A 132 -18.36 24.58 2.61
C ARG A 132 -18.16 25.39 1.33
N GLY A 133 -18.84 24.98 0.25
CA GLY A 133 -18.75 25.63 -1.05
C GLY A 133 -17.41 25.43 -1.76
N LEU A 134 -16.64 24.38 -1.42
CA LEU A 134 -15.38 24.00 -2.08
C LEU A 134 -14.35 25.16 -2.13
N LYS A 135 -14.27 25.93 -1.04
CA LYS A 135 -13.37 27.10 -0.94
C LYS A 135 -12.01 26.79 -0.32
N VAL A 136 -11.81 25.58 0.20
CA VAL A 136 -10.58 25.19 0.88
C VAL A 136 -9.81 24.24 0.00
N THR A 137 -8.60 24.62 -0.39
CA THR A 137 -7.69 23.72 -1.11
C THR A 137 -6.95 22.83 -0.10
N ILE A 138 -7.10 21.52 -0.23
CA ILE A 138 -6.39 20.50 0.53
C ILE A 138 -5.26 19.94 -0.34
N PRO A 139 -4.00 19.95 0.14
CA PRO A 139 -2.90 19.33 -0.59
C PRO A 139 -3.05 17.80 -0.60
N ALA A 140 -2.58 17.18 -1.69
CA ALA A 140 -2.51 15.73 -1.78
C ALA A 140 -1.59 15.15 -0.69
N ARG A 141 -2.06 14.07 -0.09
CA ARG A 141 -1.36 13.24 0.89
C ARG A 141 -1.50 11.78 0.46
N PRO A 142 -0.89 11.40 -0.69
CA PRO A 142 -1.02 10.07 -1.25
C PRO A 142 -0.51 9.04 -0.24
N TRP A 143 -1.36 8.08 0.09
CA TRP A 143 -1.11 7.03 1.07
C TRP A 143 -1.14 5.64 0.42
N LEU A 144 -1.85 5.48 -0.70
CA LEU A 144 -1.81 4.28 -1.51
C LEU A 144 -0.42 4.04 -2.11
N PRO A 145 -0.03 2.78 -2.38
CA PRO A 145 1.30 2.40 -2.86
C PRO A 145 1.42 2.62 -4.38
N VAL A 146 1.00 3.79 -4.84
CA VAL A 146 1.01 4.20 -6.24
C VAL A 146 1.75 5.53 -6.41
N THR A 147 2.44 5.69 -7.51
CA THR A 147 3.09 6.93 -7.92
C THR A 147 2.06 7.90 -8.50
N ALA A 148 2.47 9.15 -8.73
CA ALA A 148 1.62 10.14 -9.38
C ALA A 148 1.21 9.74 -10.81
N ASP A 149 2.04 8.92 -11.47
CA ASP A 149 1.80 8.42 -12.83
C ASP A 149 0.89 7.18 -12.87
N GLY A 150 0.46 6.67 -11.70
CA GLY A 150 -0.42 5.51 -11.59
C GLY A 150 0.31 4.17 -11.52
N GLU A 151 1.64 4.17 -11.49
CA GLU A 151 2.46 2.97 -11.34
C GLU A 151 2.58 2.54 -9.87
N LEU A 152 2.92 1.28 -9.60
CA LEU A 152 3.23 0.85 -8.24
C LEU A 152 4.50 1.54 -7.72
N GLN A 153 4.50 1.90 -6.44
CA GLN A 153 5.72 2.33 -5.74
C GLN A 153 6.75 1.20 -5.72
N SER A 154 8.05 1.53 -5.77
CA SER A 154 9.16 0.57 -5.74
C SER A 154 9.04 -0.44 -4.59
N GLU A 155 8.62 0.05 -3.42
CA GLU A 155 8.46 -0.73 -2.20
C GLU A 155 7.30 -1.72 -2.27
N ALA A 156 6.35 -1.53 -3.19
CA ALA A 156 5.31 -2.49 -3.52
C ALA A 156 5.69 -3.41 -4.69
N VAL A 157 6.45 -2.92 -5.67
CA VAL A 157 6.85 -3.69 -6.86
C VAL A 157 7.57 -4.98 -6.47
N GLU A 158 8.59 -4.90 -5.61
CA GLU A 158 9.38 -6.08 -5.25
C GLU A 158 8.55 -7.15 -4.52
N PRO A 159 7.77 -6.85 -3.45
CA PRO A 159 6.89 -7.82 -2.81
C PRO A 159 5.86 -8.45 -3.75
N VAL A 160 5.31 -7.67 -4.69
CA VAL A 160 4.36 -8.15 -5.69
C VAL A 160 5.02 -9.16 -6.63
N LEU A 161 6.15 -8.80 -7.23
CA LEU A 161 6.90 -9.68 -8.14
C LEU A 161 7.37 -10.95 -7.42
N ASN A 162 7.88 -10.82 -6.19
CA ASN A 162 8.29 -11.96 -5.38
C ASN A 162 7.11 -12.89 -5.05
N THR A 163 5.91 -12.36 -4.89
CA THR A 163 4.70 -13.16 -4.67
C THR A 163 4.30 -13.94 -5.92
N ILE A 164 4.35 -13.29 -7.09
CA ILE A 164 4.08 -13.94 -8.38
C ILE A 164 5.11 -15.04 -8.64
N LEU A 165 6.40 -14.73 -8.48
CA LEU A 165 7.47 -15.69 -8.71
C LEU A 165 7.36 -16.92 -7.81
N ARG A 166 7.11 -16.71 -6.50
CA ARG A 166 6.89 -17.82 -5.56
C ARG A 166 5.70 -18.69 -5.97
N HIS A 167 4.58 -18.08 -6.35
CA HIS A 167 3.39 -18.82 -6.80
C HIS A 167 3.70 -19.75 -7.99
N LEU A 168 4.44 -19.25 -8.98
CA LEU A 168 4.83 -20.04 -10.15
C LEU A 168 5.89 -21.10 -9.82
N MET A 169 6.87 -20.78 -8.98
CA MET A 169 7.90 -21.73 -8.54
C MET A 169 7.32 -22.86 -7.70
N ASP A 170 6.37 -22.57 -6.81
CA ASP A 170 5.68 -23.57 -5.99
C ASP A 170 4.89 -24.54 -6.88
N ALA A 171 4.31 -24.04 -7.98
CA ALA A 171 3.63 -24.87 -8.96
C ALA A 171 4.60 -25.76 -9.74
N ALA A 172 5.72 -25.21 -10.23
CA ALA A 172 6.71 -25.96 -11.00
C ALA A 172 7.43 -27.06 -10.21
N ASN A 173 7.47 -26.94 -8.88
CA ASN A 173 8.18 -27.86 -7.99
C ASN A 173 7.25 -28.78 -7.18
N ARG A 174 5.94 -28.75 -7.43
CA ARG A 174 4.98 -29.58 -6.71
C ARG A 174 5.21 -31.06 -7.08
N ARG A 175 5.50 -31.89 -6.09
CA ARG A 175 5.69 -33.34 -6.24
C ARG A 175 4.36 -34.06 -6.45
#